data_AF-R6W677-F1
#
_entry.id   AF-R6W677-F1
#
_cell.length_a   1.000
_cell.length_b   1.000
_cell.length_c   1.000
_cell.angle_alpha   90.00
_cell.angle_beta   90.00
_cell.angle_gamma   90.00
#
_symmetry.space_group_name_H-M   'P 1'
#
loop_
_entity.id
_entity.type
_entity.pdbx_description
1 polymer ?
#
loop_
_entity_poly.entity_id
_entity_poly.type
_entity_poly.pdbx_seq_one_letter_code
_entity_poly.pdbx_strand_id
1 'polypeptide(L)'
;MMLTLKQIVWAIAIGIAAASIYTFYTKRVLGSFVRRLFEHDAFDKESAVPLEALGLKGLPFIKYSLREGTSFSRTVLCHDGKYYIPEERIDMAERKYCGERIPLLLLPILLLVLCFTALICNYLFPELFTMLGITA
;
A
#
# COMPACT_ATOMS: atom_id res chain seq x y z
N MET A 1 11.90 -6.55 -32.16
CA MET A 1 12.06 -6.98 -30.76
C MET A 1 10.75 -7.66 -30.34
N MET A 2 10.64 -8.97 -30.52
CA MET A 2 9.44 -9.71 -30.13
C MET A 2 9.45 -9.91 -28.61
N LEU A 3 8.41 -9.42 -27.94
CA LEU A 3 8.14 -9.73 -26.54
C LEU A 3 7.94 -11.24 -26.40
N THR A 4 8.83 -11.91 -25.67
CA THR A 4 8.68 -13.32 -25.35
C THR A 4 7.58 -13.51 -24.30
N LEU A 5 6.85 -14.62 -24.35
CA LEU A 5 5.81 -14.96 -23.36
C LEU A 5 6.33 -14.83 -21.91
N LYS A 6 7.60 -15.20 -21.68
CA LYS A 6 8.27 -15.04 -20.39
C LYS A 6 8.34 -13.59 -19.92
N GLN A 7 8.66 -12.65 -20.82
CA GLN A 7 8.71 -11.22 -20.50
C GLN A 7 7.32 -10.67 -20.16
N ILE A 8 6.27 -11.12 -20.87
CA ILE A 8 4.88 -10.71 -20.59
C ILE A 8 4.45 -11.18 -19.19
N VAL A 9 4.72 -12.44 -18.84
CA VAL A 9 4.38 -13.01 -17.53
C VAL A 9 5.09 -12.23 -16.40
N TRP A 10 6.39 -11.97 -16.55
CA TRP A 10 7.14 -11.21 -15.56
C TRP A 10 6.68 -9.74 -15.46
N ALA A 11 6.33 -9.10 -16.57
CA ALA A 11 5.82 -7.73 -16.57
C ALA A 11 4.50 -7.61 -15.79
N ILE A 12 3.58 -8.55 -15.99
CA ILE A 12 2.30 -8.60 -15.24
C ILE A 12 2.57 -8.87 -13.75
N ALA A 13 3.44 -9.83 -13.43
CA ALA A 13 3.80 -10.12 -12.04
C ALA A 13 4.39 -8.89 -11.34
N ILE A 14 5.31 -8.17 -11.99
CA ILE A 14 5.88 -6.93 -11.42
C ILE A 14 4.80 -5.86 -11.23
N GLY A 15 3.89 -5.69 -12.18
CA GLY A 15 2.78 -4.75 -12.07
C GLY A 15 1.86 -5.03 -10.88
N ILE A 16 1.47 -6.30 -10.70
CA ILE A 16 0.64 -6.73 -9.57
C ILE A 16 1.39 -6.57 -8.25
N ALA A 17 2.68 -6.92 -8.21
CA ALA A 17 3.53 -6.73 -7.04
C ALA A 17 3.58 -5.25 -6.63
N ALA A 18 3.85 -4.35 -7.58
CA ALA A 18 3.89 -2.91 -7.32
C ALA A 18 2.55 -2.36 -6.81
N ALA A 19 1.43 -2.74 -7.45
CA ALA A 19 0.09 -2.34 -7.02
C ALA A 19 -0.26 -2.85 -5.61
N SER A 20 0.17 -4.07 -5.29
CA SER A 20 -0.02 -4.68 -3.97
C SER A 20 0.77 -3.96 -2.89
N ILE A 21 2.05 -3.63 -3.16
CA ILE A 21 2.89 -2.84 -2.26
C ILE A 21 2.27 -1.47 -2.00
N TYR A 22 1.78 -0.79 -3.05
CA TYR A 22 1.11 0.50 -2.91
C TYR A 22 -0.18 0.41 -2.08
N THR A 23 -1.01 -0.60 -2.33
CA THR A 23 -2.25 -0.84 -1.56
C THR A 23 -1.95 -1.15 -0.10
N PHE A 24 -0.94 -1.96 0.17
CA PHE A 24 -0.50 -2.26 1.52
C PHE A 24 0.01 -1.01 2.24
N TYR A 25 0.82 -0.20 1.55
CA TYR A 25 1.32 1.06 2.09
C TYR A 25 0.18 1.99 2.50
N THR A 26 -0.80 2.20 1.62
CA THR A 26 -1.94 3.08 1.89
C THR A 26 -2.84 2.55 3.00
N LYS A 27 -3.24 1.28 2.97
CA LYS A 27 -4.13 0.72 3.99
C LYS A 27 -3.46 0.51 5.34
N ARG A 28 -2.16 0.18 5.38
CA ARG A 28 -1.45 -0.13 6.62
C ARG A 28 -0.78 1.09 7.23
N VAL A 29 0.09 1.78 6.48
CA VAL A 29 0.92 2.87 7.02
C VAL A 29 0.08 4.11 7.24
N LEU A 30 -0.64 4.56 6.21
CA LEU A 30 -1.54 5.71 6.33
C LEU A 30 -2.75 5.38 7.21
N GLY A 31 -3.28 4.16 7.09
CA GLY A 31 -4.32 3.63 7.98
C GLY A 31 -3.95 3.69 9.46
N SER A 32 -2.74 3.23 9.81
CA SER A 32 -2.25 3.28 11.18
C SER A 32 -2.03 4.70 11.69
N PHE A 33 -1.60 5.62 10.83
CA PHE A 33 -1.42 7.02 11.20
C PHE A 33 -2.76 7.68 11.55
N VAL A 34 -3.75 7.53 10.67
CA VAL A 34 -5.10 8.08 10.87
C VAL A 34 -5.74 7.49 12.13
N ARG A 35 -5.68 6.16 12.32
CA ARG A 35 -6.20 5.51 13.54
C ARG A 35 -5.61 6.06 14.82
N ARG A 36 -4.31 6.33 14.85
CA ARG A 36 -3.66 6.91 16.03
C ARG A 36 -4.10 8.35 16.28
N LEU A 37 -4.40 9.12 15.24
CA LEU A 37 -5.01 10.45 15.40
C LEU A 37 -6.43 10.36 15.98
N PHE A 38 -7.20 9.36 15.56
CA PHE A 38 -8.51 9.06 16.16
C PHE A 38 -8.39 8.62 17.62
N GLU A 39 -7.41 7.79 17.98
CA GLU A 39 -7.16 7.37 19.37
C GLU A 39 -6.81 8.54 20.31
N HIS A 40 -6.36 9.68 19.77
CA HIS A 40 -6.03 10.89 20.51
C HIS A 40 -7.06 12.02 20.34
N ASP A 41 -8.21 11.75 19.71
CA ASP A 41 -9.27 12.74 19.42
C ASP A 41 -8.73 14.04 18.77
N ALA A 42 -7.75 13.89 17.88
CA ALA A 42 -7.05 15.00 17.24
C ALA A 42 -7.85 15.58 16.07
N PHE A 43 -9.00 16.19 16.38
CA PHE A 43 -9.96 16.69 15.38
C PHE A 43 -9.88 18.19 15.09
N ASP A 44 -9.16 18.91 15.94
CA ASP A 44 -9.01 20.36 15.86
C ASP A 44 -7.55 20.80 15.90
N LYS A 45 -7.31 22.08 15.54
CA LYS A 45 -5.99 22.71 15.61
C LYS A 45 -5.41 22.70 17.03
N GLU A 46 -6.26 22.82 18.05
CA GLU A 46 -5.85 22.85 19.45
C GLU A 46 -5.47 21.44 19.96
N SER A 47 -6.18 20.43 19.48
CA SER A 47 -5.93 19.01 19.77
C SER A 47 -4.88 18.37 18.85
N ALA A 48 -4.16 19.17 18.06
CA ALA A 48 -3.20 18.64 17.09
C ALA A 48 -2.04 17.92 17.80
N VAL A 49 -1.71 16.73 17.29
CA VAL A 49 -0.72 15.85 17.93
C VAL A 49 0.57 15.80 17.10
N PRO A 50 1.75 15.96 17.71
CA PRO A 50 3.02 15.84 17.00
C PRO A 50 3.33 14.38 16.63
N LEU A 51 4.12 14.19 15.56
CA LEU A 51 4.55 12.86 15.08
C LEU A 51 5.25 12.02 16.16
N GLU A 52 5.92 12.67 17.12
CA GLU A 52 6.55 12.00 18.26
C GLU A 52 5.55 11.31 19.17
N ALA A 53 4.45 12.00 19.52
CA ALA A 53 3.42 11.47 20.40
C ALA A 53 2.66 10.30 19.76
N LEU A 54 2.56 10.31 18.44
CA LEU A 54 2.00 9.19 17.68
C LEU A 54 2.94 7.98 17.60
N GLY A 55 4.17 8.04 18.12
CA GLY A 55 5.13 6.94 18.07
C GLY A 55 5.62 6.62 16.65
N LEU A 56 5.60 7.60 15.75
CA LEU A 56 5.88 7.45 14.31
C LEU A 56 7.17 8.16 13.87
N LYS A 57 7.98 8.60 14.84
CA LYS A 57 9.22 9.40 14.67
C LYS A 57 10.25 8.80 13.70
N GLY A 58 10.14 7.52 13.35
CA GLY A 58 11.10 6.80 12.49
C GLY A 58 10.63 6.44 11.08
N LEU A 59 9.43 6.86 10.62
CA LEU A 59 8.90 6.46 9.32
C LEU A 59 9.06 7.58 8.27
N PRO A 60 10.16 7.61 7.49
CA PRO A 60 10.40 8.65 6.47
C PRO A 60 9.28 8.71 5.41
N PHE A 61 8.60 7.58 5.19
CA PHE A 61 7.52 7.47 4.22
C PHE A 61 6.26 8.27 4.60
N ILE A 62 5.97 8.44 5.90
CA ILE A 62 4.82 9.23 6.36
C ILE A 62 5.01 10.70 5.98
N LYS A 63 6.21 11.23 6.21
CA LYS A 63 6.56 12.62 5.82
C LYS A 63 6.46 12.84 4.31
N TYR A 64 6.80 11.83 3.51
CA TYR A 64 6.61 11.89 2.06
C TYR A 64 5.13 11.91 1.67
N SER A 65 4.31 11.14 2.37
CA SER A 65 2.87 11.05 2.11
C SER A 65 2.09 12.29 2.57
N LEU A 66 2.70 13.11 3.42
CA LEU A 66 2.14 14.38 3.89
C LEU A 66 2.61 15.58 3.04
N ARG A 67 3.39 15.35 1.97
CA ARG A 67 3.71 16.41 1.00
C ARG A 67 2.44 16.90 0.32
N GLU A 68 2.39 18.22 0.09
CA GLU A 68 1.30 18.88 -0.62
C GLU A 68 1.06 18.24 -1.99
N GLY A 69 -0.22 18.09 -2.35
CA GLY A 69 -0.65 17.49 -3.62
C GLY A 69 -0.95 15.99 -3.57
N THR A 70 -0.70 15.32 -2.44
CA THR A 70 -1.06 13.91 -2.27
C THR A 70 -2.50 13.73 -1.79
N SER A 71 -3.11 12.57 -2.10
CA SER A 71 -4.48 12.24 -1.62
C SER A 71 -4.59 12.26 -0.09
N PHE A 72 -3.47 12.05 0.61
CA PHE A 72 -3.40 11.97 2.06
C PHE A 72 -3.29 13.36 2.73
N SER A 73 -2.58 14.31 2.13
CA SER A 73 -2.51 15.70 2.65
C SER A 73 -3.87 16.43 2.59
N ARG A 74 -4.84 15.89 1.84
CA ARG A 74 -6.23 16.37 1.85
C ARG A 74 -7.04 15.82 3.02
N THR A 75 -6.59 14.77 3.70
CA THR A 75 -7.32 14.18 4.82
C THR A 75 -6.78 14.68 6.16
N VAL A 76 -5.46 14.80 6.27
CA VAL A 76 -4.77 15.25 7.49
C VAL A 76 -4.16 16.62 7.22
N LEU A 77 -4.39 17.57 8.14
CA LEU A 77 -3.80 18.90 8.10
C LEU A 77 -2.63 18.99 9.08
N CYS A 78 -1.65 19.82 8.73
CA CYS A 78 -0.51 20.13 9.58
C CYS A 78 -0.65 21.57 10.08
N HIS A 79 -0.52 21.77 11.39
CA HIS A 79 -0.40 23.09 12.00
C HIS A 79 0.78 23.07 12.97
N ASP A 80 1.78 23.91 12.70
CA ASP A 80 2.97 24.06 13.55
C ASP A 80 3.71 22.74 13.86
N GLY A 81 3.79 21.85 12.86
CA GLY A 81 4.45 20.53 13.01
C GLY A 81 3.60 19.46 13.71
N LYS A 82 2.36 19.78 14.07
CA LYS A 82 1.37 18.86 14.64
C LYS A 82 0.29 18.51 13.61
N TYR A 83 -0.30 17.33 13.74
CA TYR A 83 -1.25 16.80 12.78
C TYR A 83 -2.62 16.61 13.41
N TYR A 84 -3.66 16.92 12.64
CA TYR A 84 -5.07 16.74 13.04
C TYR A 84 -5.93 16.42 11.81
N ILE A 85 -7.10 15.84 12.04
CA ILE A 85 -8.11 15.55 11.00
C ILE A 85 -9.29 16.49 11.23
N PRO A 86 -9.54 17.48 10.36
CA PRO A 86 -10.65 18.41 10.55
C PRO A 86 -11.99 17.65 10.63
N GLU A 87 -12.88 18.09 11.51
CA GLU A 87 -14.17 17.43 11.80
C GLU A 87 -14.97 17.05 10.55
N GLU A 88 -15.02 17.96 9.58
CA GLU A 88 -15.68 17.81 8.28
C GLU A 88 -15.21 16.58 7.47
N ARG A 89 -14.03 16.05 7.77
CA ARG A 89 -13.36 14.97 7.02
C ARG A 89 -13.20 13.69 7.83
N ILE A 90 -13.67 13.67 9.08
CA ILE A 90 -13.58 12.50 9.98
C ILE A 90 -14.24 11.28 9.33
N ASP A 91 -15.50 11.39 8.89
CA ASP A 91 -16.23 10.27 8.28
C ASP A 91 -15.53 9.70 7.04
N MET A 92 -14.96 10.58 6.22
CA MET A 92 -14.21 10.20 5.03
C MET A 92 -12.90 9.48 5.41
N ALA A 93 -12.19 10.02 6.41
CA ALA A 93 -10.95 9.45 6.91
C ALA A 93 -11.19 8.06 7.51
N GLU A 94 -12.26 7.92 8.30
CA GLU A 94 -12.63 6.67 8.95
C GLU A 94 -12.92 5.59 7.91
N ARG A 95 -13.81 5.85 6.95
CA ARG A 95 -14.15 4.86 5.90
C ARG A 95 -12.94 4.46 5.06
N LYS A 96 -12.05 5.40 4.76
CA LYS A 96 -10.91 5.16 3.85
C LYS A 96 -9.74 4.47 4.54
N TYR A 97 -9.49 4.76 5.81
CA TYR A 97 -8.26 4.39 6.51
C TYR A 97 -8.50 3.49 7.73
N CYS A 98 -9.70 3.50 8.31
CA CYS A 98 -10.07 2.71 9.49
C CYS A 98 -10.70 1.35 9.17
N GLY A 99 -10.78 0.97 7.89
CA GLY A 99 -11.30 -0.34 7.47
C GLY A 99 -10.52 -1.56 7.98
N GLU A 100 -10.82 -2.74 7.46
CA GLU A 100 -10.26 -3.99 7.98
C GLU A 100 -8.72 -4.03 7.96
N ARG A 101 -8.11 -4.53 9.07
CA ARG A 101 -6.64 -4.54 9.20
C ARG A 101 -6.06 -5.61 8.29
N ILE A 102 -5.28 -5.21 7.30
CA ILE A 102 -4.50 -6.15 6.51
C ILE A 102 -3.36 -6.70 7.39
N PRO A 103 -3.20 -8.03 7.55
CA PRO A 103 -2.10 -8.60 8.33
C PRO A 103 -0.74 -8.36 7.66
N LEU A 104 0.34 -8.22 8.45
CA LEU A 104 1.68 -7.86 7.93
C LEU A 104 2.22 -8.92 6.98
N LEU A 105 1.90 -10.17 7.29
CA LEU A 105 2.30 -11.35 6.53
C LEU A 105 1.54 -11.50 5.20
N LEU A 106 0.42 -10.77 5.00
CA LEU A 106 -0.35 -10.93 3.76
C LEU A 106 0.46 -10.49 2.53
N LEU A 107 1.19 -9.37 2.62
CA LEU A 107 2.00 -8.87 1.52
C LEU A 107 3.09 -9.87 1.09
N PRO A 108 3.98 -10.37 1.98
CA PRO A 108 5.00 -11.32 1.56
C PRO A 108 4.40 -12.65 1.09
N ILE A 109 3.29 -13.12 1.68
CA ILE A 109 2.57 -14.31 1.18
C ILE A 109 2.05 -14.07 -0.24
N LEU A 110 1.42 -12.92 -0.51
CA LEU A 110 0.91 -12.57 -1.84
C LEU A 110 2.05 -12.50 -2.86
N LEU A 111 3.17 -11.87 -2.51
CA LEU A 111 4.35 -11.79 -3.37
C LEU A 111 4.97 -13.18 -3.63
N LEU A 112 5.02 -14.06 -2.62
CA LEU A 112 5.49 -15.43 -2.78
C LEU A 112 4.59 -16.23 -3.73
N VAL A 113 3.28 -16.17 -3.54
CA VAL A 113 2.30 -16.84 -4.42
C VAL A 113 2.42 -16.32 -5.85
N LEU A 114 2.54 -15.00 -6.03
CA LEU A 114 2.72 -14.38 -7.34
C LEU A 114 4.02 -14.85 -8.02
N CYS A 115 5.13 -14.89 -7.28
CA CYS A 115 6.42 -15.35 -7.78
C CYS A 115 6.38 -16.83 -8.15
N PHE A 116 5.79 -17.67 -7.29
CA PHE A 116 5.63 -19.10 -7.53
C PHE A 116 4.77 -19.36 -8.77
N THR A 117 3.68 -18.60 -8.93
CA THR A 117 2.83 -18.66 -10.11
C THR A 117 3.59 -18.27 -11.38
N ALA A 118 4.36 -17.18 -11.34
CA ALA A 118 5.18 -16.76 -12.48
C ALA A 118 6.26 -17.80 -12.84
N LEU A 119 6.85 -18.47 -11.85
CA LEU A 119 7.81 -19.54 -12.07
C LEU A 119 7.14 -20.76 -12.72
N ILE A 120 6.02 -21.25 -12.18
CA ILE A 120 5.25 -22.34 -12.79
C ILE A 120 4.91 -21.99 -14.24
N CYS A 121 4.43 -20.78 -14.49
CA CYS A 121 4.11 -20.34 -15.85
C CYS A 121 5.31 -20.39 -16.81
N ASN A 122 6.53 -20.12 -16.32
CA ASN A 122 7.73 -20.13 -17.14
C ASN A 122 8.35 -21.51 -17.37
N TYR A 123 8.15 -22.45 -16.44
CA TYR A 123 8.79 -23.78 -16.46
C TYR A 123 7.83 -24.89 -16.89
N LEU A 124 6.57 -24.88 -16.48
CA LEU A 124 5.59 -25.93 -16.81
C LEU A 124 5.01 -25.78 -18.22
N PHE A 125 4.69 -24.56 -18.65
CA PHE A 125 4.11 -24.33 -19.98
C PHE A 125 4.98 -24.82 -21.14
N PRO A 126 6.30 -24.56 -21.21
CA PRO A 126 7.10 -25.05 -22.32
C PRO A 126 7.10 -26.59 -22.39
N GLU A 127 7.09 -27.29 -21.26
CA GLU A 127 6.98 -28.75 -21.22
C GLU A 127 5.59 -29.26 -21.64
N LEU A 128 4.52 -28.57 -21.25
CA LEU A 128 3.16 -28.92 -21.68
C LEU A 128 2.97 -28.75 -23.19
N PHE A 129 3.48 -27.67 -23.78
CA PHE A 129 3.42 -27.46 -25.24
C PHE A 129 4.22 -28.51 -26.02
N THR A 130 5.38 -28.91 -25.51
CA THR A 130 6.19 -29.97 -26.13
C THR A 130 5.55 -31.36 -25.98
N MET A 131 4.97 -31.67 -24.82
CA MET A 131 4.27 -32.94 -24.57
C MET A 131 2.95 -33.06 -25.35
N LEU A 132 2.25 -31.95 -25.61
CA LEU A 132 1.04 -31.92 -26.44
C LEU A 132 1.33 -31.94 -27.95
N GLY A 133 2.60 -32.01 -28.37
CA GLY A 133 2.98 -32.07 -29.79
C GLY A 133 2.68 -30.81 -30.59
N ILE A 134 2.38 -29.69 -29.94
CA ILE A 134 2.15 -28.40 -30.60
C ILE A 134 3.51 -27.69 -30.66
N THR A 135 4.34 -28.10 -31.62
CA THR A 135 5.52 -27.34 -32.02
C THR A 135 5.06 -26.14 -32.85
N ALA A 136 5.35 -24.93 -32.36
CA ALA A 136 5.43 -23.75 -33.20
C ALA A 136 6.76 -23.75 -33.97
#